data_AF-A0A848T3B7-F1
#
_entry.id   AF-A0A848T3B7-F1
#
_cell.length_a   1.000
_cell.length_b   1.000
_cell.length_c   1.000
_cell.angle_alpha   90.00
_cell.angle_beta   90.00
_cell.angle_gamma   90.00
#
_symmetry.space_group_name_H-M   'P 1'
#
loop_
_entity.id
_entity.type
_entity.pdbx_description
1 polymer ?
#
loop_
_entity_poly.entity_id
_entity_poly.type
_entity_poly.pdbx_seq_one_letter_code
_entity_poly.pdbx_strand_id
1 'polypeptide(L)'
;MIHTIMVPVRGDGKGDNAFAHAAVVAKAFNAHVRVVHCRPKPEDLMPYGVVIPTFMRKQIEEVTAKNAQGEEDQLRKEFQDLAVDMGLPEIPPTPGQATASFAEYAGKQVDAVRHFGRLSDL
;
A
#
# COMPACT_ATOMS: atom_id res chain seq x y z
N MET A 1 24.16 1.35 2.76
CA MET A 1 23.06 0.60 2.14
C MET A 1 21.78 1.10 2.77
N ILE A 2 20.72 1.31 2.00
CA ILE A 2 19.42 1.74 2.53
C ILE A 2 18.51 0.52 2.52
N HIS A 3 18.16 0.03 3.71
CA HIS A 3 17.19 -1.06 3.83
C HIS A 3 15.78 -0.50 3.65
N THR A 4 14.93 -1.17 2.88
CA THR A 4 13.54 -0.79 2.63
C THR A 4 12.60 -1.91 3.05
N ILE A 5 11.75 -1.61 4.02
CA ILE A 5 10.68 -2.49 4.49
C ILE A 5 9.42 -2.14 3.71
N MET A 6 8.97 -3.06 2.86
CA MET A 6 7.71 -2.92 2.13
C MET A 6 6.54 -3.39 2.99
N VAL A 7 5.51 -2.55 3.12
CA VAL A 7 4.28 -2.83 3.87
C VAL A 7 3.11 -2.74 2.90
N PRO A 8 2.62 -3.88 2.38
CA PRO A 8 1.44 -3.88 1.55
C PRO A 8 0.22 -3.67 2.43
N VAL A 9 -0.57 -2.65 2.14
CA VAL A 9 -1.82 -2.36 2.84
C VAL A 9 -3.01 -2.49 1.89
N ARG A 10 -4.11 -2.93 2.47
CA ARG A 10 -5.44 -2.99 1.87
C ARG A 10 -6.34 -2.14 2.77
N GLY A 11 -7.38 -1.51 2.25
CA GLY A 11 -8.37 -0.81 3.09
C GLY A 11 -9.27 -1.74 3.90
N ASP A 12 -8.73 -2.83 4.43
CA ASP A 12 -9.39 -3.74 5.37
C ASP A 12 -9.26 -3.31 6.83
N GLY A 13 -8.73 -2.10 7.08
CA GLY A 13 -8.55 -1.49 8.40
C GLY A 13 -7.37 -2.05 9.20
N LYS A 14 -6.49 -2.86 8.60
CA LYS A 14 -5.32 -3.44 9.29
C LYS A 14 -4.00 -2.73 8.98
N GLY A 15 -4.02 -1.73 8.10
CA GLY A 15 -2.82 -1.00 7.65
C GLY A 15 -2.04 -0.36 8.80
N ASP A 16 -2.74 0.22 9.78
CA ASP A 16 -2.13 0.94 10.90
C ASP A 16 -1.22 0.06 11.73
N ASN A 17 -1.68 -1.14 12.11
CA ASN A 17 -0.89 -2.07 12.90
C ASN A 17 0.34 -2.57 12.11
N ALA A 18 0.16 -2.84 10.82
CA ALA A 18 1.27 -3.27 9.96
C ALA A 18 2.33 -2.16 9.84
N PHE A 19 1.91 -0.91 9.64
CA PHE A 19 2.81 0.24 9.60
C PHE A 19 3.47 0.49 10.95
N ALA A 20 2.75 0.44 12.06
CA ALA A 20 3.29 0.65 13.41
C ALA A 20 4.40 -0.36 13.74
N HIS A 21 4.22 -1.64 13.40
CA HIS A 21 5.27 -2.63 13.58
C HIS A 21 6.48 -2.38 12.67
N ALA A 22 6.24 -2.06 11.38
CA ALA A 22 7.32 -1.72 10.47
C ALA A 22 8.09 -0.48 10.92
N ALA A 23 7.40 0.51 11.49
CA ALA A 23 7.98 1.73 12.03
C ALA A 23 8.97 1.46 13.17
N VAL A 24 8.63 0.57 14.08
CA VAL A 24 9.53 0.16 15.18
C VAL A 24 10.79 -0.50 14.62
N VAL A 25 10.65 -1.42 13.67
CA VAL A 25 11.79 -2.08 13.02
C VAL A 25 12.63 -1.05 12.25
N ALA A 26 12.00 -0.15 11.51
CA ALA A 26 12.69 0.86 10.72
C ALA A 26 13.55 1.79 11.57
N LYS A 27 13.06 2.21 12.75
CA LYS A 27 13.84 3.01 13.70
C LYS A 27 15.03 2.26 14.26
N ALA A 28 14.90 0.97 14.56
CA ALA A 28 15.99 0.17 15.08
C ALA A 28 17.14 0.01 14.07
N PHE A 29 16.82 -0.05 12.77
CA PHE A 29 17.78 -0.31 11.70
C PHE A 29 18.07 0.88 10.78
N ASN A 30 17.52 2.07 11.06
CA ASN A 30 17.58 3.24 10.19
C ASN A 30 17.13 2.91 8.75
N ALA A 31 16.02 2.19 8.63
CA ALA A 31 15.47 1.71 7.37
C ALA A 31 14.31 2.60 6.88
N HIS A 32 14.04 2.52 5.58
CA HIS A 32 12.89 3.18 4.96
C HIS A 32 11.66 2.26 5.00
N VAL A 33 10.50 2.78 5.38
CA VAL A 33 9.22 2.06 5.26
C VAL A 33 8.50 2.52 4.00
N ARG A 34 8.20 1.59 3.09
CA ARG A 34 7.36 1.86 1.93
C ARG A 34 6.00 1.23 2.13
N VAL A 35 5.00 2.05 2.44
CA VAL A 35 3.60 1.64 2.48
C VAL A 35 3.07 1.61 1.06
N VAL A 36 2.55 0.45 0.64
CA VAL A 36 2.01 0.26 -0.71
C VAL A 36 0.53 -0.06 -0.60
N HIS A 37 -0.32 0.92 -0.92
CA HIS A 37 -1.76 0.69 -1.00
C HIS A 37 -2.09 -0.07 -2.29
N CYS A 38 -2.54 -1.31 -2.14
CA CYS A 38 -2.81 -2.21 -3.24
C CYS A 38 -4.29 -2.19 -3.61
N ARG A 39 -4.60 -1.73 -4.83
CA ARG A 39 -5.97 -1.63 -5.35
C ARG A 39 -6.18 -2.60 -6.50
N PRO A 40 -7.08 -3.60 -6.38
CA PRO A 40 -7.43 -4.46 -7.50
C PRO A 40 -7.95 -3.64 -8.67
N LYS A 41 -7.52 -3.95 -9.88
CA LYS A 41 -8.14 -3.37 -11.07
C LYS A 41 -9.52 -4.00 -11.29
N PRO A 42 -10.45 -3.34 -12.00
CA PRO A 42 -11.73 -3.95 -12.34
C PRO A 42 -11.58 -5.34 -12.99
N GLU A 43 -10.53 -5.54 -13.80
CA GLU A 43 -10.23 -6.81 -14.43
C GLU A 43 -9.84 -7.90 -13.42
N ASP A 44 -9.20 -7.52 -12.31
CA ASP A 44 -8.83 -8.45 -11.23
C ASP A 44 -10.05 -8.94 -10.44
N LEU A 45 -11.17 -8.20 -10.52
CA LEU A 45 -12.45 -8.53 -9.89
C LEU A 45 -13.36 -9.36 -10.79
N MET A 46 -13.03 -9.50 -12.08
CA MET A 46 -13.83 -10.26 -13.03
C MET A 46 -13.75 -11.76 -12.70
N PRO A 47 -14.88 -12.45 -12.53
CA PRO A 47 -14.94 -13.91 -12.50
C PRO A 47 -14.17 -14.54 -13.66
N TYR A 48 -13.26 -15.47 -13.34
CA TYR A 48 -12.49 -16.18 -14.34
C TYR A 48 -13.30 -17.35 -14.93
N GLY A 49 -13.23 -17.55 -16.24
CA GLY A 49 -13.81 -18.72 -16.92
C GLY A 49 -15.32 -18.65 -17.20
N VAL A 50 -15.97 -17.50 -16.96
CA VAL A 50 -17.39 -17.31 -17.26
C VAL A 50 -17.63 -16.07 -18.14
N VAL A 51 -18.60 -16.15 -19.05
CA VAL A 51 -19.00 -15.00 -19.87
C VAL A 51 -19.88 -14.09 -19.02
N ILE A 52 -19.42 -12.86 -18.83
CA ILE A 52 -20.15 -11.86 -18.06
C ILE A 52 -20.86 -10.91 -19.04
N PRO A 53 -22.19 -10.71 -18.90
CA PRO A 53 -22.92 -9.70 -19.65
C PRO A 53 -22.31 -8.30 -19.53
N THR A 54 -22.35 -7.53 -20.62
CA THR A 54 -21.74 -6.19 -20.70
C THR A 54 -22.23 -5.23 -19.62
N PHE A 55 -23.49 -5.34 -19.19
CA PHE A 55 -24.03 -4.49 -18.14
C PHE A 55 -23.39 -4.77 -16.77
N MET A 56 -23.15 -6.04 -16.42
CA MET A 56 -22.47 -6.41 -15.17
C MET A 56 -21.00 -5.97 -15.18
N ARG A 57 -20.33 -6.07 -16.34
CA ARG A 57 -18.97 -5.53 -16.50
C ARG A 57 -18.91 -4.05 -16.16
N LYS A 58 -19.79 -3.24 -16.76
CA LYS A 58 -19.87 -1.80 -16.49
C LYS A 58 -20.15 -1.50 -15.02
N GLN A 59 -21.05 -2.27 -14.40
CA GLN A 59 -21.37 -2.11 -12.99
C GLN A 59 -20.15 -2.39 -12.07
N ILE A 60 -19.35 -3.41 -12.37
CA ILE A 60 -18.11 -3.69 -11.64
C ILE A 60 -17.11 -2.54 -11.80
N GLU A 61 -16.93 -2.04 -13.02
CA GLU A 61 -16.05 -0.89 -13.32
C GLU A 61 -16.49 0.36 -12.54
N GLU A 62 -17.77 0.70 -12.55
CA GLU A 62 -18.34 1.86 -11.86
C GLU A 62 -18.19 1.77 -10.34
N VAL A 63 -18.51 0.62 -9.73
CA VAL A 63 -18.37 0.41 -8.28
C VAL A 63 -16.90 0.49 -7.87
N THR A 64 -16.01 -0.09 -8.67
CA THR A 64 -14.57 -0.09 -8.42
C THR A 64 -14.00 1.33 -8.52
N ALA A 65 -14.49 2.16 -9.44
CA ALA A 65 -14.08 3.56 -9.56
C ALA A 65 -14.60 4.42 -8.41
N LYS A 66 -15.88 4.26 -8.04
CA LYS A 66 -16.51 5.09 -7.01
C LYS A 66 -15.93 4.87 -5.61
N ASN A 67 -15.59 3.62 -5.26
CA ASN A 67 -15.01 3.32 -3.95
C ASN A 67 -13.54 3.77 -3.83
N ALA A 68 -12.83 3.87 -4.95
CA ALA A 68 -11.39 4.13 -4.95
C ALA A 68 -11.02 5.49 -4.35
N GLN A 69 -11.70 6.55 -4.77
CA GLN A 69 -11.27 7.92 -4.45
C GLN A 69 -11.42 8.22 -2.96
N GLY A 70 -12.56 7.85 -2.36
CA GLY A 70 -12.83 8.13 -0.94
C GLY A 70 -11.99 7.28 0.02
N GLU A 71 -11.68 6.04 -0.37
CA GLU A 71 -10.85 5.13 0.43
C GLU A 71 -9.38 5.57 0.41
N GLU A 72 -8.90 6.09 -0.72
CA GLU A 72 -7.52 6.56 -0.90
C GLU A 72 -7.20 7.78 -0.03
N ASP A 73 -8.03 8.83 -0.11
CA ASP A 73 -7.81 10.06 0.66
C ASP A 73 -7.80 9.77 2.16
N GLN A 74 -8.67 8.85 2.61
CA GLN A 74 -8.76 8.42 3.99
C GLN A 74 -7.48 7.67 4.42
N LEU A 75 -7.04 6.67 3.64
CA LEU A 75 -5.82 5.90 3.92
C LEU A 75 -4.56 6.75 3.89
N ARG A 76 -4.46 7.70 2.96
CA ARG A 76 -3.31 8.62 2.89
C ARG A 76 -3.25 9.50 4.14
N LYS A 77 -4.40 9.98 4.59
CA LYS A 77 -4.49 10.80 5.81
C LYS A 77 -4.13 9.98 7.05
N GLU A 78 -4.68 8.78 7.20
CA GLU A 78 -4.34 7.85 8.30
C GLU A 78 -2.84 7.55 8.33
N PHE A 79 -2.24 7.30 7.17
CA PHE A 79 -0.79 7.12 7.04
C PHE A 79 -0.01 8.36 7.51
N GLN A 80 -0.42 9.56 7.10
CA GLN A 80 0.27 10.79 7.48
C GLN A 80 0.18 11.05 8.98
N ASP A 81 -1.00 10.90 9.56
CA ASP A 81 -1.23 11.07 11.00
C ASP A 81 -0.36 10.06 11.78
N LEU A 82 -0.38 8.79 11.37
CA LEU A 82 0.39 7.73 12.03
C LEU A 82 1.90 7.88 11.83
N ALA A 83 2.35 8.39 10.68
CA ALA A 83 3.77 8.67 10.41
C ALA A 83 4.28 9.80 11.33
N VAL A 84 3.48 10.83 11.57
CA VAL A 84 3.79 11.91 12.52
C VAL A 84 3.85 11.37 13.94
N ASP A 85 2.84 10.60 14.38
CA ASP A 85 2.80 10.00 15.72
C ASP A 85 3.99 9.05 15.96
N MET A 86 4.38 8.32 14.91
CA MET A 86 5.54 7.44 14.93
C MET A 86 6.85 8.18 14.63
N GLY A 87 6.89 9.51 14.44
CA GLY A 87 8.12 10.24 14.18
C GLY A 87 8.91 9.75 12.96
N LEU A 88 8.21 9.27 11.93
CA LEU A 88 8.76 8.83 10.65
C LEU A 88 8.47 9.89 9.59
N PRO A 89 9.47 10.71 9.22
CA PRO A 89 9.25 11.72 8.20
C PRO A 89 8.94 11.09 6.85
N GLU A 90 7.92 11.61 6.17
CA GLU A 90 7.56 11.24 4.80
C GLU A 90 8.54 11.91 3.82
N ILE A 91 9.75 11.36 3.71
CA ILE A 91 10.82 11.86 2.85
C ILE A 91 11.48 10.72 2.08
N PRO A 92 12.21 11.02 0.99
CA PRO A 92 12.97 10.00 0.28
C PRO A 92 13.89 9.20 1.21
N PRO A 93 14.17 7.93 0.87
CA PRO A 93 15.04 7.08 1.67
C PRO A 93 16.38 7.76 1.90
N THR A 94 16.73 7.99 3.16
CA THR A 94 17.93 8.73 3.56
C THR A 94 18.84 7.82 4.39
N PRO A 95 20.13 7.67 4.03
CA PRO A 95 21.04 6.80 4.78
C PRO A 95 21.14 7.20 6.25
N GLY A 96 20.99 6.22 7.16
CA GLY A 96 21.13 6.46 8.60
C GLY A 96 19.93 7.16 9.24
N GLN A 97 18.81 7.28 8.52
CA GLN A 97 17.57 7.83 9.05
C GLN A 97 16.39 6.93 8.71
N ALA A 98 15.54 6.65 9.69
CA ALA A 98 14.26 6.00 9.44
C ALA A 98 13.31 7.00 8.77
N THR A 99 12.78 6.64 7.60
CA THR A 99 11.85 7.50 6.83
C THR A 99 10.71 6.66 6.29
N ALA A 100 9.60 7.28 5.90
CA ALA A 100 8.45 6.59 5.33
C ALA A 100 8.08 7.14 3.95
N SER A 101 7.41 6.33 3.13
CA SER A 101 6.74 6.77 1.91
C SER A 101 5.43 6.02 1.73
N PHE A 102 4.46 6.69 1.11
CA PHE A 102 3.22 6.10 0.66
C PHE A 102 3.22 6.01 -0.87
N ALA A 103 2.89 4.84 -1.40
CA ALA A 103 2.77 4.59 -2.82
C ALA A 103 1.49 3.82 -3.11
N GLU A 104 0.93 4.08 -4.28
CA GLU A 104 -0.22 3.34 -4.79
C GLU A 104 0.23 2.26 -5.76
N TYR A 105 -0.52 1.16 -5.77
CA TYR A 105 -0.33 0.09 -6.72
C TYR A 105 -1.67 -0.39 -7.27
N ALA A 106 -1.91 -0.13 -8.55
CA ALA A 106 -3.05 -0.68 -9.27
C ALA A 106 -2.75 -2.14 -9.67
N GLY A 107 -3.32 -3.08 -8.93
CA GLY A 107 -3.23 -4.52 -9.14
C GLY A 107 -3.44 -5.29 -7.84
N LYS A 108 -3.23 -6.61 -7.91
CA LYS A 108 -3.31 -7.46 -6.73
C LYS A 108 -2.12 -7.19 -5.81
N GLN A 109 -2.35 -7.36 -4.52
CA GLN A 109 -1.30 -7.22 -3.50
C GLN A 109 -0.09 -8.13 -3.76
N VAL A 110 -0.31 -9.34 -4.29
CA VAL A 110 0.78 -10.27 -4.66
C VAL A 110 1.70 -9.68 -5.72
N ASP A 111 1.17 -8.88 -6.64
CA ASP A 111 1.96 -8.24 -7.69
C ASP A 111 2.78 -7.08 -7.10
N ALA A 112 2.22 -6.33 -6.15
CA ALA A 112 2.97 -5.31 -5.41
C ALA A 112 4.14 -5.93 -4.63
N VAL A 113 3.92 -7.05 -3.94
CA VAL A 113 4.97 -7.79 -3.21
C VAL A 113 6.05 -8.27 -4.19
N ARG A 114 5.66 -8.79 -5.36
CA ARG A 114 6.62 -9.18 -6.40
C ARG A 114 7.49 -8.02 -6.89
N HIS A 115 6.94 -6.80 -6.98
CA HIS A 115 7.66 -5.62 -7.46
C HIS A 115 8.57 -5.00 -6.39
N PHE A 116 8.08 -4.90 -5.15
CA PHE A 116 8.70 -4.10 -4.09
C PHE A 116 9.20 -4.90 -2.88
N GLY A 117 8.80 -6.16 -2.72
CA GLY A 117 9.14 -7.01 -1.57
C GLY A 117 10.39 -7.85 -1.78
N ARG A 118 11.49 -7.25 -2.26
CA ARG A 118 12.74 -7.98 -2.51
C ARG A 118 13.48 -8.23 -1.19
N LEU A 119 13.95 -9.46 -0.98
CA LEU A 119 14.78 -9.79 0.20
C LEU A 119 16.10 -9.03 0.24
N SER A 120 16.64 -8.64 -0.92
CA SER A 120 17.86 -7.82 -1.01
C SER A 120 17.71 -6.41 -0.43
N ASP A 121 16.46 -5.99 -0.18
CA ASP A 121 16.17 -4.67 0.35
C ASP A 121 16.20 -4.67 1.89
N LEU A 122 16.43 -5.82 2.56
CA LEU A 122 16.52 -5.96 4.02
C LEU A 122 17.95 -6.15 4.53
#